data_AF-A0A1I7IWM5-F1
#
_entry.id   AF-A0A1I7IWM5-F1
#
_cell.length_a   1.000
_cell.length_b   1.000
_cell.length_c   1.000
_cell.angle_alpha   90.00
_cell.angle_beta   90.00
_cell.angle_gamma   90.00
#
_symmetry.space_group_name_H-M   'P 1'
#
loop_
_entity.id
_entity.type
_entity.pdbx_description
1 polymer ?
#
loop_
_entity_poly.entity_id
_entity_poly.type
_entity_poly.pdbx_seq_one_letter_code
_entity_poly.pdbx_strand_id
1 'polypeptide(L)'
;MNNLKSLPTTITKQWMYKHYGLCMSEKFIRTEINTIIIAKRGLQQTKAPAVRIIHPLELKEFIEIHGTPPGFQNPYKEHSQH
;
A
#
# COMPACT_ATOMS: atom_id res chain seq x y z
N MET A 1 -5.28 -10.89 23.60
CA MET A 1 -5.87 -11.09 22.25
C MET A 1 -5.53 -9.85 21.43
N ASN A 2 -4.63 -9.98 20.45
CA ASN A 2 -4.29 -8.85 19.58
C ASN A 2 -5.46 -8.61 18.63
N ASN A 3 -6.29 -7.61 18.91
CA ASN A 3 -7.38 -7.16 18.02
C ASN A 3 -6.79 -6.44 16.80
N LEU A 4 -6.15 -7.20 15.90
CA LEU A 4 -5.66 -6.68 14.63
C LEU A 4 -6.83 -6.39 13.71
N LYS A 5 -6.82 -5.23 13.06
CA LYS A 5 -7.85 -4.85 12.09
C LYS A 5 -7.51 -5.42 10.72
N SER A 6 -8.50 -5.96 10.01
CA SER A 6 -8.32 -6.28 8.59
C SER A 6 -8.07 -5.00 7.80
N LEU A 7 -7.09 -5.03 6.90
CA LEU A 7 -6.91 -3.95 5.94
C LEU A 7 -8.10 -3.87 4.98
N PRO A 8 -8.58 -2.67 4.65
CA PRO A 8 -9.54 -2.49 3.57
C PRO A 8 -8.93 -2.92 2.23
N THR A 9 -9.77 -3.36 1.29
CA THR A 9 -9.34 -3.70 -0.08
C THR A 9 -8.90 -2.47 -0.88
N THR A 10 -9.40 -1.29 -0.52
CA THR A 10 -9.02 0.00 -1.11
C THR A 10 -8.78 1.02 -0.01
N ILE A 11 -7.74 1.83 -0.16
CA ILE A 11 -7.39 2.86 0.82
C ILE A 11 -7.04 4.17 0.12
N THR A 12 -7.12 5.27 0.86
CA THR A 12 -6.70 6.58 0.36
C THR A 12 -5.21 6.80 0.59
N LYS A 13 -4.60 7.75 -0.14
CA LYS A 13 -3.21 8.16 0.14
C LYS A 13 -3.01 8.61 1.59
N GLN A 14 -4.02 9.31 2.13
CA GLN A 14 -3.98 9.86 3.48
C GLN A 14 -3.99 8.75 4.53
N TRP A 15 -4.72 7.67 4.25
CA TRP A 15 -4.70 6.48 5.08
C TRP A 15 -3.29 5.87 5.11
N MET A 16 -2.62 5.72 3.95
CA MET A 16 -1.25 5.20 3.91
C MET A 16 -0.28 6.04 4.74
N TYR A 17 -0.32 7.36 4.59
CA TYR A 17 0.56 8.25 5.36
C TYR A 17 0.27 8.15 6.86
N LYS A 18 -1.01 8.07 7.25
CA LYS A 18 -1.38 7.93 8.66
C LYS A 18 -0.85 6.64 9.29
N HIS A 19 -0.83 5.53 8.55
CA HIS A 19 -0.51 4.22 9.09
C HIS A 19 0.95 3.78 8.89
N TYR A 20 1.60 4.23 7.82
CA TYR A 20 3.03 4.00 7.57
C TYR A 20 3.93 5.18 7.96
N GLY A 21 3.36 6.35 8.28
CA GLY A 21 4.12 7.56 8.63
C GLY A 21 5.00 7.43 9.87
N LEU A 22 4.76 6.41 10.70
CA LEU A 22 5.62 6.06 11.84
C LEU A 22 6.90 5.31 11.42
N CYS A 23 6.91 4.72 10.22
CA CYS A 23 8.00 3.86 9.72
C CYS A 23 8.69 4.44 8.48
N MET A 24 8.01 5.28 7.70
CA MET A 24 8.47 5.79 6.41
C MET A 24 8.05 7.24 6.20
N SER A 25 8.87 8.01 5.47
CA SER A 25 8.51 9.38 5.11
C SER A 25 7.38 9.41 4.07
N GLU A 26 6.52 10.43 4.12
CA GLU A 26 5.45 10.61 3.13
C GLU A 26 5.97 10.68 1.70
N LYS A 27 7.16 11.29 1.50
CA LYS A 27 7.81 11.38 0.19
C LYS A 27 8.14 9.98 -0.33
N PHE A 28 8.69 9.12 0.51
CA PHE A 28 9.04 7.74 0.15
C PHE A 28 7.78 6.93 -0.17
N ILE A 29 6.79 6.94 0.72
CA ILE A 29 5.50 6.24 0.53
C ILE A 29 4.84 6.66 -0.79
N ARG A 30 4.83 7.97 -1.09
CA ARG A 30 4.26 8.51 -2.32
C ARG A 30 5.00 8.02 -3.56
N THR A 31 6.34 8.03 -3.54
CA THR A 31 7.15 7.57 -4.66
C THR A 31 6.90 6.09 -4.94
N GLU A 32 6.91 5.26 -3.90
CA GLU A 32 6.67 3.82 -4.02
C GLU A 32 5.30 3.50 -4.60
N ILE A 33 4.23 4.11 -4.05
CA ILE A 33 2.87 3.90 -4.56
C ILE A 33 2.74 4.36 -6.02
N ASN A 34 3.37 5.50 -6.38
CA ASN A 34 3.39 5.96 -7.76
C ASN A 34 4.08 4.97 -8.69
N THR A 35 5.24 4.43 -8.28
CA THR A 35 5.97 3.41 -9.05
C THR A 35 5.10 2.19 -9.28
N ILE A 36 4.42 1.69 -8.25
CA ILE A 36 3.51 0.54 -8.35
C ILE A 36 2.33 0.85 -9.28
N ILE A 37 1.70 2.01 -9.14
CA ILE A 37 0.59 2.43 -10.03
C ILE A 37 1.05 2.49 -11.49
N ILE A 38 2.19 3.13 -11.74
CA ILE A 38 2.76 3.25 -13.09
C ILE A 38 3.01 1.87 -13.69
N ALA A 39 3.63 0.96 -12.92
CA ALA A 39 3.90 -0.40 -13.35
C ALA A 39 2.61 -1.20 -13.60
N LYS A 40 1.63 -1.15 -12.68
CA LYS A 40 0.38 -1.93 -12.77
C LYS A 40 -0.60 -1.42 -13.81
N ARG A 41 -0.66 -0.11 -14.03
CA ARG A 41 -1.59 0.52 -14.97
C ARG A 41 -0.94 0.83 -16.32
N GLY A 42 0.34 0.50 -16.51
CA GLY A 42 1.07 0.77 -17.76
C GLY A 42 1.14 2.26 -18.10
N LEU A 43 1.21 3.14 -17.10
CA LEU A 43 1.27 4.58 -17.32
C LEU A 43 2.66 4.99 -17.78
N GLN A 44 2.76 6.08 -18.54
CA GLN A 44 4.05 6.65 -18.91
C GLN A 44 4.70 7.32 -17.67
N GLN A 45 5.95 6.95 -17.37
CA GLN A 45 6.72 7.47 -16.22
C GLN A 45 6.91 9.00 -16.21
N THR A 46 6.65 9.66 -17.33
CA THR A 46 6.80 11.12 -17.47
C THR A 46 5.79 11.92 -16.66
N LYS A 47 4.71 11.30 -16.18
CA LYS A 47 3.73 11.93 -15.29
C LYS A 47 3.45 11.06 -14.06
N ALA A 48 3.89 11.52 -12.90
CA ALA A 48 3.50 10.89 -11.64
C ALA A 48 1.97 11.00 -11.47
N PRO A 49 1.24 9.88 -11.31
CA PRO A 49 -0.20 9.93 -11.14
C PRO A 49 -0.56 10.65 -9.84
N ALA A 50 -1.62 11.45 -9.87
CA ALA A 50 -2.18 12.00 -8.64
C ALA A 50 -2.85 10.87 -7.86
N VAL A 51 -2.12 10.24 -6.94
CA VAL A 51 -2.66 9.16 -6.08
C VAL A 51 -3.78 9.72 -5.22
N ARG A 52 -5.02 9.35 -5.53
CA ARG A 52 -6.19 9.63 -4.68
C ARG A 52 -6.62 8.37 -3.92
N ILE A 53 -6.71 7.26 -4.66
CA ILE A 53 -7.14 5.95 -4.18
C ILE A 53 -6.08 4.93 -4.61
N ILE A 54 -5.77 4.01 -3.70
CA ILE A 54 -4.86 2.89 -3.89
C ILE A 54 -5.74 1.64 -3.96
N HIS A 55 -5.70 0.96 -5.10
CA HIS A 55 -6.52 -0.21 -5.39
C HIS A 55 -5.93 -1.49 -4.81
N PRO A 56 -6.70 -2.59 -4.73
CA PRO A 56 -6.25 -3.83 -4.09
C PRO A 56 -4.95 -4.38 -4.68
N LEU A 57 -4.74 -4.26 -5.99
CA LEU A 57 -3.52 -4.73 -6.67
C LEU A 57 -2.29 -3.91 -6.26
N GLU A 58 -2.44 -2.59 -6.15
CA GLU A 58 -1.36 -1.68 -5.76
C GLU A 58 -1.04 -1.83 -4.27
N LEU A 59 -2.10 -1.99 -3.47
CA LEU A 59 -2.02 -2.20 -2.03
C LEU A 59 -1.33 -3.52 -1.69
N LYS A 60 -1.69 -4.60 -2.40
CA LYS A 60 -1.05 -5.91 -2.25
C LYS A 60 0.46 -5.82 -2.47
N GLU A 61 0.88 -5.24 -3.60
CA GLU A 61 2.30 -5.13 -3.94
C GLU A 61 3.07 -4.29 -2.91
N PHE A 62 2.47 -3.18 -2.49
CA PHE A 62 3.09 -2.33 -1.47
C PHE A 62 3.30 -3.09 -0.15
N ILE A 63 2.29 -3.86 0.30
CA ILE A 63 2.36 -4.64 1.53
C ILE A 63 3.32 -5.82 1.40
N GLU A 64 3.44 -6.45 0.23
CA GLU A 64 4.41 -7.50 -0.03
C GLU A 64 5.85 -7.00 0.08
N ILE A 65 6.11 -5.77 -0.39
CA ILE A 65 7.44 -5.15 -0.34
C ILE A 65 7.76 -4.62 1.07
N HIS A 66 6.84 -3.86 1.66
CA HIS A 66 7.10 -3.06 2.87
C HIS A 66 6.54 -3.66 4.16
N GLY A 67 5.81 -4.77 4.06
CA GLY A 67 5.09 -5.37 5.17
C GLY A 67 3.77 -4.67 5.46
N THR A 68 3.00 -5.23 6.41
CA THR A 68 1.70 -4.71 6.84
C THR A 68 1.87 -3.60 7.88
N PRO A 69 1.05 -2.53 7.88
CA PRO A 69 1.21 -1.48 8.87
C PRO A 69 0.88 -1.99 10.28
N PRO A 70 1.50 -1.41 11.33
CA PRO A 70 1.27 -1.84 12.71
C PRO A 70 -0.22 -1.79 13.11
N GLY A 71 -0.69 -2.84 13.79
CA GLY A 71 -2.09 -2.95 14.23
C GLY A 71 -3.06 -3.48 13.17
N PHE A 72 -2.56 -3.86 11.98
CA PHE A 72 -3.35 -4.47 10.93
C PHE A 72 -2.90 -5.90 10.62
N GLN A 73 -3.84 -6.70 10.12
CA GLN A 73 -3.58 -8.02 9.56
C GLN A 73 -3.50 -7.93 8.03
N ASN A 74 -2.54 -8.63 7.44
CA ASN A 74 -2.40 -8.72 5.99
C ASN A 74 -3.58 -9.50 5.40
N PRO A 75 -4.46 -8.87 4.60
CA PRO A 75 -5.61 -9.53 4.00
C PRO A 75 -5.19 -10.40 2.79
N TYR A 76 -3.96 -10.26 2.31
CA TYR A 76 -3.40 -11.02 1.20
C TYR A 76 -2.57 -12.23 1.65
N LYS A 77 -2.42 -12.45 2.98
CA LYS A 77 -1.59 -13.54 3.53
C LYS A 77 -2.20 -14.94 3.40
N GLU A 78 -3.45 -15.08 2.96
CA GLU A 78 -4.17 -16.36 2.99
C GLU A 78 -3.75 -17.40 1.92
N HIS A 79 -2.65 -17.22 1.18
CA HIS A 79 -2.16 -18.25 0.25
C HIS A 79 -0.64 -18.45 0.26
N SER A 80 0.01 -18.33 1.42
CA SER A 80 1.36 -18.88 1.58
C SER A 80 1.37 -19.94 2.69
N GLN A 81 0.61 -21.02 2.45
CA GLN A 81 1.03 -22.33 2.91
C GLN A 81 1.88 -22.93 1.79
N HIS A 82 3.20 -22.94 1.97
CA HIS A 82 4.09 -23.85 1.27
C HIS A 82 5.25 -24.21 2.19
#